data_AF-A0A3R6NC72-F1
#
_entry.id   AF-A0A3R6NC72-F1
#
_cell.length_a   1.000
_cell.length_b   1.000
_cell.length_c   1.000
_cell.angle_alpha   90.00
_cell.angle_beta   90.00
_cell.angle_gamma   90.00
#
_symmetry.space_group_name_H-M   'P 1'
#
loop_
_entity.id
_entity.type
_entity.pdbx_description
1 polymer ?
#
loop_
_entity_poly.entity_id
_entity_poly.type
_entity_poly.pdbx_seq_one_letter_code
_entity_poly.pdbx_strand_id
1 'polypeptide(L)'
;MYQRRPYELYPFTLRIQKMILTFVFPLLIIFFVFGPQLFSFLFGVKWAESGDMVRYFAIFVLFNALYSPISSIADILRRQKLMLFFNVSLVVSQVLVFLLGAGFEFKYVLLATSVIGALHYVLLDLYMKNRIKKYQA
;
A
#
# COMPACT_ATOMS: atom_id res chain seq x y z
N MET A 1 -5.38 24.68 -11.15
CA MET A 1 -6.78 24.41 -11.56
C MET A 1 -7.58 23.71 -10.46
N TYR A 2 -7.10 22.61 -9.83
CA TYR A 2 -7.82 21.88 -8.75
C TYR A 2 -8.03 22.61 -7.42
N GLN A 3 -7.20 23.60 -7.06
CA GLN A 3 -7.42 24.44 -5.87
C GLN A 3 -8.75 25.22 -5.93
N ARG A 4 -9.35 25.37 -7.12
CA ARG A 4 -10.61 26.08 -7.30
C ARG A 4 -11.85 25.17 -7.20
N ARG A 5 -11.70 23.84 -7.13
CA ARG A 5 -12.81 22.87 -7.12
C ARG A 5 -12.54 21.67 -6.21
N PRO A 6 -12.48 21.87 -4.88
CA PRO A 6 -12.18 20.80 -3.92
C PRO A 6 -13.23 19.67 -3.94
N TYR A 7 -14.44 19.95 -4.46
CA TYR A 7 -15.50 18.96 -4.59
C TYR A 7 -15.25 17.87 -5.64
N GLU A 8 -14.36 18.11 -6.62
CA GLU A 8 -14.02 17.11 -7.64
C GLU A 8 -12.98 16.10 -7.14
N LEU A 9 -12.26 16.42 -6.05
CA LEU A 9 -11.13 15.61 -5.56
C LEU A 9 -11.58 14.23 -5.08
N TYR A 10 -12.68 14.14 -4.34
CA TYR A 10 -13.18 12.87 -3.81
C TYR A 10 -13.61 11.87 -4.92
N PRO A 11 -14.50 12.23 -5.86
CA PRO A 11 -14.90 11.32 -6.94
C PRO A 11 -13.72 10.98 -7.88
N PHE A 12 -12.80 11.92 -8.09
CA PHE A 12 -11.56 11.65 -8.82
C PHE A 12 -10.71 10.58 -8.12
N THR A 13 -10.49 10.71 -6.80
CA THR A 13 -9.78 9.72 -5.99
C THR A 13 -10.37 8.32 -6.16
N LEU A 14 -11.69 8.21 -6.01
CA LEU A 14 -12.38 6.91 -6.10
C LEU A 14 -12.28 6.31 -7.49
N ARG A 15 -12.31 7.14 -8.55
CA ARG A 15 -12.11 6.68 -9.93
C ARG A 15 -10.72 6.07 -10.12
N ILE A 16 -9.67 6.75 -9.67
CA ILE A 16 -8.29 6.26 -9.77
C ILE A 16 -8.13 4.96 -8.97
N GLN A 17 -8.63 4.91 -7.73
CA GLN A 17 -8.55 3.69 -6.91
C GLN A 17 -9.31 2.51 -7.53
N LYS A 18 -10.47 2.75 -8.16
CA LYS A 18 -11.18 1.71 -8.90
C LYS A 18 -10.35 1.20 -10.08
N MET A 19 -9.69 2.08 -10.84
CA MET A 19 -8.78 1.65 -11.91
C MET A 19 -7.63 0.81 -11.37
N ILE A 20 -7.00 1.25 -10.28
CA ILE A 20 -5.94 0.49 -9.61
C ILE A 20 -6.45 -0.89 -9.20
N LEU A 21 -7.62 -0.98 -8.58
CA LEU A 21 -8.23 -2.28 -8.26
C LEU A 21 -8.41 -3.14 -9.51
N THR A 22 -8.96 -2.61 -10.60
CA THR A 22 -9.20 -3.38 -11.82
C THR A 22 -7.92 -3.99 -12.41
N PHE A 23 -6.79 -3.28 -12.38
CA PHE A 23 -5.55 -3.74 -13.01
C PHE A 23 -4.58 -4.44 -12.05
N VAL A 24 -4.41 -3.89 -10.84
CA VAL A 24 -3.42 -4.37 -9.88
C VAL A 24 -3.94 -5.57 -9.09
N PHE A 25 -5.23 -5.62 -8.77
CA PHE A 25 -5.79 -6.71 -7.99
C PHE A 25 -5.67 -8.09 -8.68
N PRO A 26 -6.03 -8.26 -9.97
CA PRO A 26 -5.86 -9.54 -10.64
C PRO A 26 -4.39 -9.98 -10.70
N LEU A 27 -3.49 -9.04 -10.97
CA LEU A 27 -2.06 -9.30 -11.02
C LEU A 27 -1.53 -9.80 -9.66
N LEU A 28 -1.92 -9.13 -8.57
CA LEU A 28 -1.51 -9.52 -7.23
C LEU A 28 -2.13 -10.84 -6.79
N ILE A 29 -3.37 -11.16 -7.22
CA ILE A 29 -3.94 -12.50 -7.00
C ILE A 29 -3.09 -13.56 -7.70
N ILE A 30 -2.68 -13.32 -8.94
CA ILE A 30 -1.82 -14.26 -9.68
C ILE A 30 -0.50 -14.48 -8.93
N PHE A 31 0.16 -13.42 -8.46
CA PHE A 31 1.37 -13.55 -7.65
C PHE A 31 1.12 -14.19 -6.29
N PHE A 32 -0.03 -13.96 -5.66
CA PHE A 32 -0.37 -14.58 -4.39
C PHE A 32 -0.58 -16.09 -4.55
N VAL A 33 -1.29 -16.54 -5.60
CA VAL A 33 -1.56 -17.96 -5.82
C VAL A 33 -0.34 -18.67 -6.40
N PHE A 34 0.32 -18.08 -7.41
CA PHE A 34 1.35 -18.75 -8.21
C PHE A 34 2.76 -18.15 -8.07
N GLY A 35 3.00 -17.27 -7.10
CA GLY A 35 4.28 -16.56 -6.93
C GLY A 35 5.53 -17.45 -7.05
N PRO A 36 5.69 -18.49 -6.20
CA PRO A 36 6.85 -19.39 -6.27
C PRO A 36 6.98 -20.11 -7.61
N GLN A 37 5.87 -20.56 -8.19
CA GLN A 37 5.85 -21.28 -9.47
C GLN A 37 6.24 -20.36 -10.62
N LEU A 38 5.73 -19.11 -10.65
CA LEU A 38 6.06 -18.12 -11.66
C LEU A 38 7.53 -17.75 -11.60
N PHE A 39 8.07 -17.48 -10.41
CA PHE A 39 9.48 -17.16 -10.25
C PHE A 39 10.39 -18.34 -10.58
N SER A 40 10.02 -19.55 -10.14
CA SER A 40 10.74 -20.77 -10.49
C SER A 40 10.74 -21.05 -11.99
N PHE A 41 9.63 -20.77 -12.68
CA PHE A 41 9.50 -20.97 -14.13
C PHE A 41 10.33 -19.94 -14.92
N LEU A 42 10.28 -18.68 -14.53
CA LEU A 42 10.94 -17.58 -15.25
C LEU A 42 12.44 -17.50 -14.97
N PHE A 43 12.87 -17.76 -13.73
CA PHE A 43 14.23 -17.51 -13.27
C PHE A 43 14.96 -18.78 -12.81
N GLY A 44 14.25 -19.92 -12.72
CA GLY A 44 14.78 -21.21 -12.27
C GLY A 44 14.46 -21.51 -10.80
N VAL A 45 14.57 -22.78 -10.42
CA VAL A 45 14.10 -23.34 -9.12
C VAL A 45 14.63 -22.59 -7.89
N LYS A 46 15.86 -22.05 -7.96
CA LYS A 46 16.45 -21.27 -6.86
C LYS A 46 15.70 -19.98 -6.53
N TRP A 47 14.88 -19.46 -7.45
CA TRP A 47 14.12 -18.23 -7.27
C TRP A 47 12.72 -18.44 -6.70
N ALA A 48 12.32 -19.68 -6.42
CA ALA A 48 11.03 -19.97 -5.78
C ALA A 48 10.85 -19.19 -4.47
N GLU A 49 11.94 -19.01 -3.70
CA GLU A 49 11.94 -18.23 -2.46
C GLU A 49 11.56 -16.75 -2.69
N SER A 50 12.07 -16.13 -3.76
CA SER A 50 11.67 -14.76 -4.12
C SER A 50 10.19 -14.68 -4.50
N GLY A 51 9.65 -15.73 -5.13
CA GLY A 51 8.22 -15.83 -5.40
C GLY A 51 7.37 -15.93 -4.12
N ASP A 52 7.85 -16.63 -3.10
CA ASP A 52 7.21 -16.64 -1.78
C ASP A 52 7.28 -15.26 -1.11
N MET A 53 8.40 -14.54 -1.24
CA MET A 53 8.49 -13.17 -0.73
C MET A 53 7.42 -12.26 -1.37
N VAL A 54 7.27 -12.31 -2.70
CA VAL A 54 6.23 -11.53 -3.40
C VAL A 54 4.83 -11.93 -2.94
N ARG A 55 4.57 -13.23 -2.74
CA ARG A 55 3.28 -13.73 -2.22
C ARG A 55 2.94 -13.07 -0.88
N TYR A 56 3.88 -13.00 0.07
CA TYR A 56 3.62 -12.37 1.37
C TYR A 56 3.51 -10.83 1.26
N PHE A 57 4.25 -10.21 0.34
CA PHE A 57 4.25 -8.76 0.15
C PHE A 57 3.06 -8.23 -0.66
N ALA A 58 2.32 -9.10 -1.35
CA ALA A 58 1.25 -8.72 -2.27
C ALA A 58 0.20 -7.80 -1.61
N ILE A 59 -0.20 -8.08 -0.36
CA ILE A 59 -1.18 -7.25 0.36
C ILE A 59 -0.68 -5.82 0.60
N PHE A 60 0.60 -5.68 0.97
CA PHE A 60 1.23 -4.39 1.17
C PHE A 60 1.24 -3.57 -0.13
N VAL A 61 1.63 -4.21 -1.23
CA VAL A 61 1.69 -3.57 -2.56
C VAL A 61 0.30 -3.09 -2.99
N LEU A 62 -0.76 -3.86 -2.75
CA LEU A 62 -2.13 -3.47 -3.08
C LEU A 62 -2.50 -2.15 -2.38
N PHE A 63 -2.32 -2.08 -1.07
CA PHE A 63 -2.74 -0.90 -0.31
C PHE A 63 -1.81 0.31 -0.52
N ASN A 64 -0.52 0.08 -0.75
CA ASN A 64 0.40 1.13 -1.18
C ASN A 64 -0.05 1.75 -2.52
N ALA A 65 -0.45 0.92 -3.49
CA ALA A 65 -0.97 1.41 -4.76
C ALA A 65 -2.27 2.20 -4.57
N LEU A 66 -3.21 1.71 -3.78
CA LEU A 66 -4.48 2.42 -3.48
C LEU A 66 -4.25 3.75 -2.76
N TYR A 67 -3.18 3.87 -1.98
CA TYR A 67 -2.79 5.09 -1.31
C TYR A 67 -2.20 6.15 -2.26
N SER A 68 -1.59 5.78 -3.39
CA SER A 68 -0.92 6.73 -4.30
C SER A 68 -1.73 8.01 -4.66
N PRO A 69 -3.03 7.96 -5.03
CA PRO A 69 -3.80 9.18 -5.31
C PRO A 69 -4.03 10.06 -4.08
N ILE A 70 -4.10 9.46 -2.88
CA ILE A 70 -4.25 10.19 -1.62
C ILE A 70 -3.00 11.03 -1.35
N SER A 71 -1.81 10.48 -1.63
CA SER A 71 -0.55 11.22 -1.48
C SER A 71 -0.56 12.50 -2.31
N SER A 72 -0.91 12.39 -3.59
CA SER A 72 -0.99 13.56 -4.48
C SER A 72 -2.02 14.59 -4.00
N ILE A 73 -3.15 14.14 -3.45
CA ILE A 73 -4.17 15.05 -2.91
C ILE A 73 -3.71 15.72 -1.61
N ALA A 74 -2.97 15.00 -0.76
CA ALA A 74 -2.39 15.57 0.44
C ALA A 74 -1.45 16.75 0.09
N ASP A 75 -0.69 16.64 -0.99
CA ASP A 75 0.16 17.74 -1.48
C ASP A 75 -0.66 18.93 -1.97
N ILE A 76 -1.72 18.67 -2.76
CA ILE A 76 -2.64 19.73 -3.24
C ILE A 76 -3.30 20.47 -2.07
N LEU A 77 -3.68 19.73 -1.01
CA LEU A 77 -4.30 20.27 0.20
C LEU A 77 -3.30 20.82 1.22
N ARG A 78 -2.01 20.89 0.88
CA ARG A 78 -0.93 21.37 1.76
C ARG A 78 -0.85 20.62 3.10
N ARG A 79 -1.03 19.30 3.07
CA ARG A 79 -0.97 18.39 4.23
C ARG A 79 0.37 17.66 4.33
N GLN A 80 1.46 18.24 3.83
CA GLN A 80 2.79 17.60 3.83
C GLN A 80 3.26 17.23 5.25
N LYS A 81 2.99 18.07 6.26
CA LYS A 81 3.35 17.76 7.66
C LYS A 81 2.67 16.49 8.18
N LEU A 82 1.41 16.29 7.79
CA LEU A 82 0.66 15.08 8.13
C LEU A 82 1.28 13.86 7.44
N MET A 83 1.56 13.98 6.15
CA MET A 83 2.20 12.94 5.35
C MET A 83 3.57 12.55 5.90
N LEU A 84 4.36 13.54 6.35
CA LEU A 84 5.65 13.30 7.01
C LEU A 84 5.47 12.46 8.28
N PHE A 85 4.54 12.85 9.15
CA PHE A 85 4.26 12.09 10.38
C PHE A 85 3.86 10.64 10.08
N PHE A 86 2.99 10.42 9.09
CA PHE A 86 2.58 9.07 8.68
C PHE A 86 3.72 8.25 8.06
N ASN A 87 4.58 8.86 7.26
CA ASN A 87 5.72 8.14 6.67
C ASN A 87 6.76 7.78 7.74
N VAL A 88 7.02 8.69 8.69
CA VAL A 88 7.90 8.41 9.83
C VAL A 88 7.31 7.30 10.70
N SER A 89 6.02 7.35 11.03
CA SER A 89 5.39 6.29 11.83
C SER A 89 5.37 4.95 11.12
N LEU A 90 5.14 4.93 9.80
CA LEU A 90 5.27 3.74 8.97
C LEU A 90 6.68 3.17 9.07
N VAL A 91 7.73 3.96 8.81
CA VAL A 91 9.13 3.49 8.87
C VAL A 91 9.48 2.96 10.26
N VAL A 92 9.11 3.69 11.32
CA VAL A 92 9.33 3.25 12.70
C VAL A 92 8.62 1.92 12.97
N SER A 93 7.36 1.78 12.56
CA SER A 93 6.61 0.53 12.73
C SER A 93 7.27 -0.64 11.99
N GLN A 94 7.78 -0.40 10.77
CA GLN A 94 8.47 -1.42 9.99
C GLN A 94 9.77 -1.86 10.65
N VAL A 95 10.59 -0.90 11.09
CA VAL A 95 11.84 -1.20 11.81
C VAL A 95 11.55 -1.99 13.09
N LEU A 96 10.52 -1.62 13.85
CA LEU A 96 10.13 -2.35 15.06
C LEU A 96 9.71 -3.79 14.76
N VAL A 97 8.96 -4.04 13.68
CA VAL A 97 8.58 -5.40 13.28
C VAL A 97 9.81 -6.26 12.98
N PHE A 98 10.79 -5.71 12.26
CA PHE A 98 12.03 -6.44 11.97
C PHE A 98 12.87 -6.68 13.23
N LEU A 99 12.98 -5.69 14.14
CA LEU A 99 13.74 -5.83 15.37
C LEU A 99 13.12 -6.86 16.32
N LEU A 100 11.80 -6.80 16.52
CA LEU A 100 11.06 -7.76 17.35
C LEU A 100 10.96 -9.14 16.68
N GLY A 101 11.02 -9.16 15.35
CA GLY A 101 10.96 -10.35 14.50
C GLY A 101 12.27 -11.13 14.39
N ALA A 102 13.38 -10.63 14.94
CA ALA A 102 14.72 -11.20 14.71
C ALA A 102 14.90 -12.68 15.11
N GLY A 103 14.02 -13.21 15.96
CA GLY A 103 14.00 -14.64 16.35
C GLY A 103 12.99 -15.52 15.59
N PHE A 104 12.20 -14.96 14.67
CA PHE A 104 11.17 -15.67 13.92
C PHE A 104 11.62 -16.02 12.51
N GLU A 105 10.96 -16.99 11.88
CA GLU A 105 11.18 -17.25 10.46
C GLU A 105 10.85 -16.01 9.61
N PHE A 106 11.70 -15.73 8.63
CA PHE A 106 11.62 -14.56 7.76
C PHE A 106 10.23 -14.36 7.13
N LYS A 107 9.55 -15.46 6.76
CA LYS A 107 8.20 -15.41 6.18
C LYS A 107 7.17 -14.76 7.11
N TYR A 108 7.25 -15.00 8.42
CA TYR A 108 6.32 -14.43 9.40
C TYR A 108 6.61 -12.95 9.63
N VAL A 109 7.90 -12.58 9.70
CA VAL A 109 8.32 -11.18 9.80
C VAL A 109 7.86 -10.39 8.57
N LEU A 110 8.07 -10.96 7.38
CA LEU A 110 7.65 -10.34 6.11
C LEU A 110 6.13 -10.18 6.02
N LEU A 111 5.37 -11.21 6.42
CA LEU A 111 3.91 -11.14 6.48
C LEU A 111 3.45 -10.07 7.48
N ALA A 112 4.04 -10.01 8.67
CA ALA A 112 3.73 -9.02 9.69
C ALA A 112 4.00 -7.59 9.19
N THR A 113 5.17 -7.36 8.58
CA THR A 113 5.53 -6.11 7.90
C THR A 113 4.50 -5.72 6.86
N SER A 114 4.06 -6.69 6.07
CA SER A 114 3.11 -6.46 4.97
C SER A 114 1.72 -6.09 5.50
N VAL A 115 1.23 -6.78 6.52
CA VAL A 115 -0.06 -6.51 7.17
C VAL A 115 -0.02 -5.17 7.90
N ILE A 116 1.03 -4.89 8.68
CA ILE A 116 1.16 -3.63 9.43
C ILE A 116 1.26 -2.43 8.49
N GLY A 117 2.00 -2.56 7.39
CA GLY A 117 2.10 -1.53 6.36
C GLY A 117 0.79 -1.33 5.60
N ALA A 118 0.10 -2.42 5.25
CA ALA A 118 -1.24 -2.36 4.66
C ALA A 118 -2.22 -1.62 5.57
N LEU A 119 -2.22 -1.92 6.87
CA LEU A 119 -3.04 -1.23 7.87
C LEU A 119 -2.71 0.27 7.94
N HIS A 120 -1.42 0.65 7.91
CA HIS A 120 -1.02 2.06 7.87
C HIS A 120 -1.61 2.79 6.66
N TYR A 121 -1.50 2.21 5.46
CA TYR A 121 -2.05 2.81 4.25
C TYR A 121 -3.58 2.89 4.27
N VAL A 122 -4.26 1.86 4.77
CA VAL A 122 -5.73 1.88 4.94
C VAL A 122 -6.16 2.98 5.90
N LEU A 123 -5.53 3.08 7.07
CA LEU A 123 -5.86 4.10 8.06
C LEU A 123 -5.67 5.51 7.50
N LEU A 124 -4.58 5.75 6.79
CA LEU A 124 -4.30 7.03 6.15
C LEU A 124 -5.28 7.35 5.02
N ASP A 125 -5.57 6.38 4.16
CA ASP A 125 -6.56 6.52 3.08
C ASP A 125 -7.94 6.88 3.63
N LEU A 126 -8.42 6.17 4.65
CA LEU A 126 -9.70 6.44 5.31
C LEU A 126 -9.70 7.83 5.98
N TYR A 127 -8.64 8.17 6.70
CA TYR A 127 -8.50 9.48 7.33
C TYR A 127 -8.58 10.61 6.29
N MET A 128 -7.82 10.50 5.20
CA MET A 128 -7.78 11.51 4.15
C MET A 128 -9.09 11.60 3.40
N LYS A 129 -9.72 10.48 3.05
CA LYS A 129 -11.06 10.45 2.42
C LYS A 129 -12.10 11.16 3.27
N ASN A 130 -12.11 10.92 4.58
CA ASN A 130 -13.01 11.60 5.51
C ASN A 130 -12.76 13.11 5.54
N ARG A 131 -11.49 13.55 5.44
CA ARG A 131 -11.14 14.98 5.36
C ARG A 131 -11.55 15.59 4.02
N ILE A 132 -11.34 14.90 2.91
CA ILE A 132 -11.71 15.38 1.56
C ILE A 132 -13.23 15.51 1.44
N LYS A 133 -14.00 14.54 1.97
CA LYS A 133 -15.47 14.58 1.98
C LYS A 133 -16.03 15.81 2.70
N LYS A 134 -15.35 16.31 3.75
CA LYS A 134 -15.73 17.55 4.44
C LYS A 134 -15.56 18.82 3.60
N TYR A 135 -14.80 18.79 2.50
CA TYR A 135 -14.70 19.91 1.57
C TYR A 135 -15.75 19.85 0.44
N GLN A 136 -16.59 18.81 0.40
CA GLN A 136 -17.72 18.68 -0.52
C GLN A 136 -19.05 19.15 0.08
N ALA A 137 -19.18 19.18 1.41
CA ALA A 137 -20.32 19.70 2.15
C ALA A 137 -20.12 21.20 2.44
#